data_AF-A0A2D0SR69-F1
#
_entry.id   AF-A0A2D0SR69-F1
#
_cell.length_a   1.000
_cell.length_b   1.000
_cell.length_c   1.000
_cell.angle_alpha   90.00
_cell.angle_beta   90.00
_cell.angle_gamma   90.00
#
_symmetry.space_group_name_H-M   'P 1'
#
loop_
_entity.id
_entity.type
_entity.pdbx_description
1 polymer ?
#
loop_
_entity_poly.entity_id
_entity_poly.type
_entity_poly.pdbx_seq_one_letter_code
_entity_poly.pdbx_strand_id
1 'polypeptide(L)'
;MAVVNSVQIGENKFISKTDLLSHLKTYNLYYEEKSLHLRHREEEGELIIEGLLNIFWGLRRPIRLQMQDGKEPIDSPRFLASLTRSRTGANKAESKKQHTTQASPTIQVTGPEDESKESCSEAAGQDGEEEESTLQRTRSCVTGRSLGRRPEPCNQRRLKRHRCSFNGHFYNLTTAVFTPAFGSVTNVRINSSMTTSQVLRVLLNKFKIENSPDEFTLFLLHTSGERLQLKRDDHPLAIRVLHGPCEQISKIFLMEPDQVEEVTHHVAQYIKLEMPVLQSFIEKLKEEENREMEKLKQRYCDLRHMIQKHMQRLSD
;
A
#
# COMPACT_ATOMS: atom_id res chain seq x y z
N MET A 1 13.43 -30.50 24.74
CA MET A 1 12.64 -29.97 23.61
C MET A 1 13.63 -29.60 22.51
N ALA A 2 13.36 -29.97 21.26
CA ALA A 2 14.21 -29.55 20.15
C ALA A 2 13.93 -28.08 19.84
N VAL A 3 14.95 -27.22 19.93
CA VAL A 3 14.80 -25.81 19.53
C VAL A 3 14.66 -25.80 18.02
N VAL A 4 13.48 -25.41 17.52
CA VAL A 4 13.24 -25.25 16.09
C VAL A 4 14.05 -24.04 15.63
N ASN A 5 15.23 -24.31 15.06
CA ASN A 5 16.17 -23.27 14.62
C ASN A 5 15.80 -22.66 13.26
N SER A 6 14.63 -22.99 12.72
CA SER A 6 14.11 -22.55 11.43
C SER A 6 12.85 -21.71 11.58
N VAL A 7 12.81 -20.54 10.95
CA VAL A 7 11.60 -19.70 10.82
C VAL A 7 11.01 -19.89 9.44
N GLN A 8 9.70 -20.11 9.36
CA GLN A 8 9.00 -20.21 8.08
C GLN A 8 8.79 -18.82 7.47
N ILE A 9 9.07 -18.70 6.17
CA ILE A 9 8.83 -17.47 5.39
C ILE A 9 7.68 -17.68 4.40
N GLY A 10 7.42 -18.92 3.98
CA GLY A 10 6.36 -19.25 3.04
C GLY A 10 6.18 -20.76 2.84
N GLU A 11 5.47 -21.15 1.80
CA GLU A 11 5.28 -22.56 1.41
C GLU A 11 6.65 -23.24 1.19
N ASN A 12 7.01 -24.17 2.07
CA ASN A 12 8.28 -24.91 2.07
C ASN A 12 9.56 -24.04 2.09
N LYS A 13 9.47 -22.75 2.45
CA LYS A 13 10.61 -21.82 2.55
C LYS A 13 10.91 -21.52 4.01
N PHE A 14 12.12 -21.89 4.45
CA PHE A 14 12.60 -21.70 5.81
C PHE A 14 13.96 -20.98 5.82
N ILE A 15 14.20 -20.18 6.86
CA ILE A 15 15.49 -19.53 7.15
C ILE A 15 15.96 -19.90 8.55
N SER A 16 17.26 -19.90 8.81
CA SER A 16 17.74 -20.06 10.19
C SER A 16 17.35 -18.86 11.06
N LYS A 17 17.09 -19.10 12.35
CA LYS A 17 16.87 -18.03 13.35
C LYS A 17 18.03 -17.03 13.36
N THR A 18 19.27 -17.53 13.23
CA THR A 18 20.49 -16.71 13.24
C THR A 18 20.57 -15.77 12.04
N ASP A 19 20.19 -16.23 10.84
CA ASP A 19 20.22 -15.40 9.64
C ASP A 19 19.08 -14.37 9.67
N LEU A 20 17.88 -14.76 10.11
CA LEU A 20 16.79 -13.79 10.23
C LEU A 20 17.11 -12.69 11.26
N LEU A 21 17.77 -13.05 12.37
CA LEU A 21 18.25 -12.08 13.37
C LEU A 21 19.40 -11.20 12.85
N SER A 22 20.27 -11.69 11.96
CA SER A 22 21.31 -10.86 11.34
C SER A 22 20.72 -9.85 10.36
N HIS A 23 19.75 -10.27 9.53
CA HIS A 23 18.99 -9.37 8.67
C HIS A 23 18.19 -8.35 9.49
N LEU A 24 17.56 -8.75 10.60
CA LEU A 24 16.83 -7.85 11.50
C LEU A 24 17.75 -6.78 12.13
N LYS A 25 18.97 -7.14 12.52
CA LYS A 25 19.97 -6.17 13.01
C LYS A 25 20.30 -5.14 11.94
N THR A 26 20.61 -5.59 10.72
CA THR A 26 20.88 -4.71 9.56
C THR A 26 19.66 -3.84 9.21
N TYR A 27 18.44 -4.38 9.32
CA TYR A 27 17.20 -3.65 9.11
C TYR A 27 17.02 -2.51 10.14
N ASN A 28 17.22 -2.82 11.42
CA ASN A 28 17.07 -1.85 12.51
C ASN A 28 18.17 -0.80 12.55
N LEU A 29 19.39 -1.13 12.10
CA LEU A 29 20.50 -0.19 11.93
C LEU A 29 20.15 0.97 11.00
N TYR A 30 19.39 0.72 9.92
CA TYR A 30 18.93 1.77 9.00
C TYR A 30 17.93 2.75 9.63
N TYR A 31 17.13 2.27 10.60
CA TYR A 31 16.03 3.05 11.16
C TYR A 31 16.35 3.75 12.48
N GLU A 32 17.46 3.45 13.19
CA GLU A 32 17.93 4.23 14.37
C GLU A 32 16.78 4.67 15.32
N GLU A 33 16.00 3.70 15.80
CA GLU A 33 14.86 3.88 16.72
C GLU A 33 13.66 4.72 16.18
N LYS A 34 13.62 5.03 14.89
CA LYS A 34 12.47 5.66 14.21
C LYS A 34 11.27 4.70 14.15
N SER A 35 10.11 5.23 13.73
CA SER A 35 8.79 4.56 13.75
C SER A 35 8.70 3.18 13.08
N LEU A 36 9.64 2.83 12.19
CA LEU A 36 9.67 1.55 11.45
C LEU A 36 10.65 0.52 12.05
N HIS A 37 11.26 0.82 13.21
CA HIS A 37 12.09 -0.13 13.95
C HIS A 37 11.27 -1.36 14.38
N LEU A 38 11.81 -2.56 14.14
CA LEU A 38 11.15 -3.83 14.41
C LEU A 38 11.67 -4.45 15.71
N ARG A 39 10.77 -4.87 16.59
CA ARG A 39 11.10 -5.55 17.85
C ARG A 39 11.07 -7.06 17.64
N HIS A 40 11.80 -7.82 18.44
CA HIS A 40 11.65 -9.27 18.48
C HIS A 40 11.40 -9.77 19.90
N ARG A 41 10.65 -10.86 20.02
CA ARG A 41 10.51 -11.67 21.23
C ARG A 41 10.67 -13.15 20.88
N GLU A 42 10.97 -13.96 21.89
CA GLU A 42 10.90 -15.42 21.78
C GLU A 42 9.76 -15.88 22.69
N GLU A 43 8.74 -16.50 22.10
CA GLU A 43 7.50 -16.92 22.76
C GLU A 43 7.27 -18.39 22.40
N GLU A 44 7.05 -19.25 23.39
CA GLU A 44 6.93 -20.72 23.23
C GLU A 44 8.10 -21.43 22.50
N GLY A 45 9.24 -20.74 22.33
CA GLY A 45 10.40 -21.22 21.58
C GLY A 45 10.39 -20.83 20.10
N GLU A 46 9.44 -20.02 19.65
CA GLU A 46 9.39 -19.42 18.31
C GLU A 46 9.87 -17.96 18.32
N LEU A 47 10.55 -17.54 17.25
CA LEU A 47 11.04 -16.17 17.08
C LEU A 47 9.95 -15.32 16.43
N ILE A 48 9.37 -14.39 17.20
CA ILE A 48 8.34 -13.46 16.73
C ILE A 48 8.93 -12.06 16.60
N ILE A 49 8.96 -11.54 15.37
CA ILE A 49 9.33 -10.15 15.06
C ILE A 49 8.02 -9.35 14.92
N GLU A 50 7.97 -8.13 15.44
CA GLU A 50 6.79 -7.25 15.36
C GLU A 50 7.17 -5.81 15.05
N GLY A 51 6.30 -5.12 14.30
CA GLY A 51 6.43 -3.68 14.08
C GLY A 51 5.46 -3.17 13.03
N LEU A 52 5.81 -2.04 12.41
CA LEU A 52 5.05 -1.45 11.31
C LEU A 52 5.62 -1.90 9.96
N LEU A 53 4.75 -2.41 9.09
CA LEU A 53 5.04 -2.65 7.68
C LEU A 53 4.39 -1.57 6.82
N ASN A 54 5.16 -0.99 5.90
CA ASN A 54 4.66 -0.06 4.90
C ASN A 54 4.19 -0.80 3.65
N ILE A 55 2.92 -0.63 3.31
CA ILE A 55 2.27 -1.18 2.13
C ILE A 55 1.81 -0.02 1.24
N PHE A 56 2.25 -0.03 -0.01
CA PHE A 56 1.97 0.99 -1.01
C PHE A 56 0.71 0.63 -1.81
N TRP A 57 -0.12 1.61 -2.15
CA TRP A 57 -1.28 1.38 -3.01
C TRP A 57 -0.86 1.35 -4.49
N GLY A 58 -1.09 0.22 -5.16
CA GLY A 58 -0.80 0.02 -6.59
C GLY A 58 -2.04 -0.19 -7.47
N LEU A 59 -3.23 -0.01 -6.89
CA LEU A 59 -4.51 -0.41 -7.47
C LEU A 59 -4.97 0.55 -8.57
N ARG A 60 -5.52 0.00 -9.67
CA ARG A 60 -6.05 0.79 -10.79
C ARG A 60 -7.57 0.81 -10.86
N ARG A 61 -8.23 -0.28 -10.43
CA ARG A 61 -9.69 -0.38 -10.34
C ARG A 61 -10.19 0.38 -9.09
N PRO A 62 -11.34 1.07 -9.15
CA PRO A 62 -11.95 1.71 -7.98
C PRO A 62 -12.47 0.66 -6.99
N ILE A 63 -12.33 0.95 -5.70
CA ILE A 63 -12.65 0.02 -4.60
C ILE A 63 -13.86 0.56 -3.82
N ARG A 64 -14.63 -0.30 -3.20
CA ARG A 64 -15.81 0.09 -2.39
C ARG A 64 -15.49 0.03 -0.91
N LEU A 65 -15.97 1.03 -0.18
CA LEU A 65 -16.00 1.03 1.27
C LEU A 65 -17.34 0.49 1.75
N GLN A 66 -17.30 -0.32 2.81
CA GLN A 66 -18.48 -0.73 3.56
C GLN A 66 -19.18 0.53 4.11
N MET A 67 -20.38 0.80 3.60
CA MET A 67 -21.21 1.88 4.12
C MET A 67 -21.62 1.56 5.56
N GLN A 68 -21.54 2.56 6.44
CA GLN A 68 -21.90 2.41 7.84
C GLN A 68 -23.40 2.70 8.00
N ASP A 69 -24.24 1.66 7.98
CA ASP A 69 -25.72 1.71 8.06
C ASP A 69 -26.31 2.36 9.34
N GLY A 70 -25.48 2.95 10.21
CA GLY A 70 -25.87 3.63 11.44
C GLY A 70 -25.89 5.16 11.36
N LYS A 71 -25.47 5.76 10.25
CA LYS A 71 -25.58 7.20 9.99
C LYS A 71 -26.14 7.44 8.60
N GLU A 72 -27.47 7.38 8.51
CA GLU A 72 -28.19 7.96 7.38
C GLU A 72 -27.62 9.36 7.07
N PRO A 73 -27.32 9.68 5.81
CA PRO A 73 -27.20 11.06 5.40
C PRO A 73 -28.45 11.82 5.88
N ILE A 74 -28.32 13.05 6.37
CA ILE A 74 -29.47 13.89 6.70
C ILE A 74 -30.07 14.46 5.39
N ASP A 75 -30.42 13.55 4.48
CA ASP A 75 -31.19 13.75 3.26
C ASP A 75 -32.64 13.29 3.49
N SER A 76 -33.19 13.60 4.67
CA SER A 76 -34.63 13.59 4.87
C SER A 76 -35.19 14.96 4.44
N PRO A 77 -36.03 15.05 3.39
CA PRO A 77 -36.64 16.32 2.97
C PRO A 77 -37.49 16.98 4.07
N ARG A 78 -37.83 16.22 5.12
CA ARG A 78 -38.59 16.67 6.29
C ARG A 78 -37.82 17.68 7.16
N PHE A 79 -36.49 17.63 7.22
CA PHE A 79 -35.70 18.55 8.06
C PHE A 79 -35.46 19.93 7.43
N LEU A 80 -35.60 20.07 6.11
CA LEU A 80 -35.59 21.38 5.45
C LEU A 80 -36.95 22.08 5.51
N ALA A 81 -38.04 21.31 5.61
CA ALA A 81 -39.40 21.85 5.78
C ALA A 81 -39.63 22.51 7.16
N SER A 82 -38.90 22.11 8.20
CA SER A 82 -39.00 22.72 9.53
C SER A 82 -38.28 24.07 9.66
N LEU A 83 -37.31 24.38 8.80
CA LEU A 83 -36.60 25.67 8.80
C LEU A 83 -37.32 26.77 8.02
N THR A 84 -38.32 26.45 7.19
CA THR A 84 -39.12 27.44 6.45
C THR A 84 -40.42 27.82 7.16
N ARG A 85 -40.77 27.18 8.29
CA ARG A 85 -42.02 27.40 9.04
C ARG A 85 -41.81 28.01 10.43
N SER A 86 -41.05 29.10 10.52
CA SER A 86 -40.82 29.84 11.78
C SER A 86 -40.69 31.37 11.60
N ARG A 87 -41.60 32.00 10.84
CA ARG A 87 -41.78 33.48 10.85
C ARG A 87 -43.24 33.94 10.80
N THR A 88 -44.08 33.52 11.75
CA THR A 88 -45.35 34.21 12.09
C THR A 88 -45.80 33.89 13.51
N GLY A 89 -46.17 34.92 14.27
CA GLY A 89 -47.22 34.85 15.31
C GLY A 89 -46.80 34.30 16.68
N ALA A 90 -46.94 35.13 17.72
CA ALA A 90 -46.89 34.69 19.11
C ALA A 90 -48.19 33.98 19.52
N ASN A 91 -48.14 33.14 20.57
CA ASN A 91 -48.86 33.45 21.81
C ASN A 91 -48.48 32.54 22.99
N LYS A 92 -48.80 33.04 24.18
CA LYS A 92 -48.38 32.63 25.53
C LYS A 92 -49.28 31.53 26.11
N ALA A 93 -48.70 30.53 26.76
CA ALA A 93 -49.40 29.65 27.72
C ALA A 93 -48.43 29.13 28.79
N GLU A 94 -48.83 29.18 30.06
CA GLU A 94 -48.08 28.66 31.21
C GLU A 94 -48.51 27.22 31.53
N SER A 95 -47.61 26.38 32.06
CA SER A 95 -47.97 25.30 32.98
C SER A 95 -46.78 24.77 33.79
N LYS A 96 -47.10 24.12 34.92
CA LYS A 96 -46.20 23.89 36.07
C LYS A 96 -45.23 22.70 35.92
N LYS A 97 -44.18 22.77 36.76
CA LYS A 97 -43.20 21.72 37.11
C LYS A 97 -43.83 20.35 37.42
N GLN A 98 -43.07 19.28 37.13
CA GLN A 98 -42.78 18.22 38.11
C GLN A 98 -41.40 17.57 37.85
N HIS A 99 -40.77 17.08 38.92
CA HIS A 99 -39.44 16.45 38.93
C HIS A 99 -39.44 15.06 38.30
N THR A 100 -38.29 14.65 37.73
CA THR A 100 -37.62 13.39 38.10
C THR A 100 -36.09 13.58 37.99
N THR A 101 -35.36 13.06 38.97
CA THR A 101 -33.90 13.18 39.11
C THR A 101 -33.20 11.97 38.47
N GLN A 102 -32.15 12.17 37.69
CA GLN A 102 -31.02 11.22 37.58
C GLN A 102 -29.78 11.91 37.01
N ALA A 103 -28.62 11.65 37.60
CA ALA A 103 -27.36 12.31 37.29
C ALA A 103 -26.36 11.35 36.63
N SER A 104 -25.43 11.90 35.86
CA SER A 104 -24.24 11.21 35.34
C SER A 104 -23.05 12.19 35.39
N PRO A 105 -21.80 11.70 35.51
CA PRO A 105 -20.78 12.41 36.29
C PRO A 105 -19.96 13.45 35.52
N THR A 106 -19.43 14.38 36.32
CA THR A 106 -18.42 15.38 35.97
C THR A 106 -17.13 14.76 35.45
N ILE A 107 -16.63 15.23 34.30
CA ILE A 107 -15.22 15.19 33.93
C ILE A 107 -14.82 16.61 33.52
N GLN A 108 -13.78 17.15 34.16
CA GLN A 108 -13.34 18.53 33.92
C GLN A 108 -12.44 18.58 32.69
N VAL A 109 -12.63 19.60 31.85
CA VAL A 109 -11.76 19.93 30.72
C VAL A 109 -10.85 21.07 31.17
N THR A 110 -9.55 20.79 31.26
CA THR A 110 -8.52 21.82 31.47
C THR A 110 -7.73 21.96 30.16
N GLY A 111 -7.70 23.16 29.59
CA GLY A 111 -6.87 23.46 28.42
C GLY A 111 -5.40 23.65 28.80
N PRO A 112 -4.45 23.53 27.85
CA PRO A 112 -3.06 23.87 28.08
C PRO A 112 -2.84 25.38 28.04
N GLU A 113 -1.98 25.87 28.91
CA GLU A 113 -1.52 27.26 28.95
C GLU A 113 -0.24 27.43 28.09
N ASP A 114 -0.08 28.61 27.48
CA ASP A 114 1.14 29.01 26.78
C ASP A 114 2.22 29.45 27.80
N GLU A 115 3.42 28.87 27.73
CA GLU A 115 4.67 29.55 28.09
C GLU A 115 5.79 29.24 27.08
N SER A 116 6.78 30.13 26.99
CA SER A 116 7.63 30.32 25.80
C SER A 116 9.11 30.57 26.14
N LYS A 117 9.96 30.64 25.07
CA LYS A 117 11.44 30.86 25.02
C LYS A 117 12.24 29.54 25.15
N GLU A 118 13.39 29.31 24.51
CA GLU A 118 14.43 30.11 23.80
C GLU A 118 14.96 29.36 22.54
N SER A 119 15.75 29.90 21.58
CA SER A 119 16.04 31.26 21.08
C SER A 119 16.91 31.19 19.78
N CYS A 120 17.23 32.34 19.16
CA CYS A 120 18.28 32.65 18.17
C CYS A 120 18.51 31.77 16.90
N SER A 121 18.33 32.38 15.72
CA SER A 121 19.48 32.75 14.85
C SER A 121 19.06 33.67 13.69
N GLU A 122 19.87 34.69 13.41
CA GLU A 122 19.83 35.47 12.16
C GLU A 122 20.88 34.93 11.18
N ALA A 123 20.52 34.76 9.91
CA ALA A 123 21.45 34.77 8.78
C ALA A 123 20.69 35.06 7.48
N ALA A 124 21.28 35.85 6.59
CA ALA A 124 20.66 36.31 5.36
C ALA A 124 20.96 35.39 4.16
N GLY A 125 20.11 35.42 3.13
CA GLY A 125 20.55 35.14 1.76
C GLY A 125 19.59 34.40 0.83
N GLN A 126 19.24 35.09 -0.26
CA GLN A 126 18.99 34.60 -1.62
C GLN A 126 17.61 34.02 -1.98
N ASP A 127 16.94 34.79 -2.85
CA ASP A 127 15.82 34.40 -3.69
C ASP A 127 16.20 33.28 -4.69
N GLY A 128 15.21 32.45 -5.02
CA GLY A 128 15.30 31.41 -6.06
C GLY A 128 13.89 30.99 -6.47
N GLU A 129 13.56 31.18 -7.75
CA GLU A 129 12.19 31.14 -8.28
C GLU A 129 11.80 29.72 -8.75
N GLU A 130 10.58 29.26 -8.44
CA GLU A 130 9.87 28.26 -9.24
C GLU A 130 8.41 28.71 -9.48
N GLU A 131 7.95 28.61 -10.73
CA GLU A 131 6.78 29.34 -11.22
C GLU A 131 5.42 28.68 -10.91
N GLU A 132 4.48 29.43 -10.31
CA GLU A 132 3.04 29.14 -10.45
C GLU A 132 2.42 30.01 -11.57
N SER A 133 1.99 29.35 -12.65
CA SER A 133 1.53 29.97 -13.89
C SER A 133 0.19 30.73 -13.75
N THR A 134 0.26 31.99 -13.31
CA THR A 134 -0.89 32.91 -13.30
C THR A 134 -1.02 33.68 -14.61
N LEU A 135 -1.84 33.16 -15.54
CA LEU A 135 -2.15 33.83 -16.80
C LEU A 135 -2.76 35.23 -16.57
N GLN A 136 -1.99 36.27 -16.89
CA GLN A 136 -2.44 37.65 -16.82
C GLN A 136 -3.56 37.90 -17.85
N ARG A 137 -4.77 38.25 -17.38
CA ARG A 137 -5.88 38.60 -18.26
C ARG A 137 -5.95 40.11 -18.42
N THR A 138 -5.61 40.58 -19.63
CA THR A 138 -5.60 41.99 -20.01
C THR A 138 -6.94 42.66 -19.73
N ARG A 139 -6.94 43.80 -19.02
CA ARG A 139 -8.14 44.59 -18.75
C ARG A 139 -8.38 45.55 -19.91
N SER A 140 -9.52 45.41 -20.58
CA SER A 140 -10.15 46.49 -21.34
C SER A 140 -11.59 46.70 -20.84
N CYS A 141 -12.07 47.92 -21.03
CA CYS A 141 -13.22 48.50 -20.32
C CYS A 141 -14.54 48.34 -21.08
N VAL A 142 -15.67 48.43 -20.35
CA VAL A 142 -16.80 49.35 -20.61
C VAL A 142 -17.91 49.12 -19.57
N THR A 143 -18.62 50.20 -19.22
CA THR A 143 -19.76 50.27 -18.31
C THR A 143 -20.99 49.51 -18.82
N GLY A 144 -21.63 48.73 -17.94
CA GLY A 144 -22.95 48.14 -18.18
C GLY A 144 -23.66 47.79 -16.88
N ARG A 145 -24.63 48.60 -16.47
CA ARG A 145 -25.50 48.28 -15.33
C ARG A 145 -26.51 47.21 -15.75
N SER A 146 -26.48 46.05 -15.11
CA SER A 146 -27.58 45.08 -15.17
C SER A 146 -27.81 44.41 -13.82
N LEU A 147 -29.10 44.19 -13.56
CA LEU A 147 -29.73 43.84 -12.29
C LEU A 147 -29.06 42.68 -11.53
N GLY A 148 -29.07 42.80 -10.20
CA GLY A 148 -28.29 41.92 -9.32
C GLY A 148 -28.70 40.45 -9.37
N ARG A 149 -27.73 39.59 -9.67
CA ARG A 149 -27.73 38.18 -9.26
C ARG A 149 -26.40 37.92 -8.54
N ARG A 150 -26.45 37.69 -7.22
CA ARG A 150 -25.26 37.24 -6.48
C ARG A 150 -24.77 35.92 -7.10
N PRO A 151 -23.46 35.73 -7.32
CA PRO A 151 -22.93 34.40 -7.56
C PRO A 151 -23.19 33.57 -6.30
N GLU A 152 -24.03 32.54 -6.41
CA GLU A 152 -24.40 31.69 -5.28
C GLU A 152 -23.17 30.94 -4.73
N PRO A 153 -22.68 31.25 -3.51
CA PRO A 153 -21.54 30.53 -2.93
C PRO A 153 -21.94 29.12 -2.45
N CYS A 154 -23.21 28.74 -2.61
CA CYS A 154 -23.76 27.47 -2.14
C CYS A 154 -23.14 26.24 -2.85
N ASN A 155 -22.89 26.31 -4.17
CA ASN A 155 -22.50 25.12 -4.94
C ASN A 155 -21.07 24.64 -4.63
N GLN A 156 -20.10 25.55 -4.49
CA GLN A 156 -18.74 25.20 -4.02
C GLN A 156 -18.76 24.65 -2.58
N ARG A 157 -19.65 25.16 -1.72
CA ARG A 157 -19.82 24.67 -0.34
C ARG A 157 -20.52 23.30 -0.28
N ARG A 158 -21.42 22.97 -1.22
CA ARG A 158 -22.06 21.65 -1.34
C ARG A 158 -21.07 20.59 -1.81
N LEU A 159 -20.30 20.84 -2.86
CA LEU A 159 -19.27 19.92 -3.37
C LEU A 159 -18.21 19.54 -2.32
N LYS A 160 -17.93 20.45 -1.37
CA LYS A 160 -16.97 20.22 -0.28
C LYS A 160 -17.51 19.33 0.86
N ARG A 161 -18.83 19.04 0.92
CA ARG A 161 -19.44 18.17 1.95
C ARG A 161 -19.45 16.67 1.62
N HIS A 162 -19.39 16.30 0.34
CA HIS A 162 -19.39 14.89 -0.09
C HIS A 162 -17.99 14.24 -0.11
N ARG A 163 -16.95 15.02 0.19
CA ARG A 163 -15.57 14.57 0.26
C ARG A 163 -15.17 14.34 1.71
N CYS A 164 -15.13 13.08 2.13
CA CYS A 164 -14.45 12.69 3.35
C CYS A 164 -13.05 12.15 3.01
N SER A 165 -12.12 12.35 3.93
CA SER A 165 -10.82 11.68 3.89
C SER A 165 -10.71 10.66 5.02
N PHE A 166 -10.13 9.50 4.71
CA PHE A 166 -9.73 8.51 5.71
C PHE A 166 -8.26 8.19 5.47
N ASN A 167 -7.41 8.42 6.48
CA ASN A 167 -5.94 8.37 6.38
C ASN A 167 -5.36 9.11 5.16
N GLY A 168 -5.95 10.26 4.79
CA GLY A 168 -5.47 11.09 3.66
C GLY A 168 -6.01 10.71 2.28
N HIS A 169 -6.77 9.62 2.12
CA HIS A 169 -7.41 9.27 0.85
C HIS A 169 -8.83 9.81 0.77
N PHE A 170 -9.19 10.41 -0.36
CA PHE A 170 -10.53 10.92 -0.61
C PHE A 170 -11.49 9.81 -1.04
N TYR A 171 -12.68 9.78 -0.45
CA TYR A 171 -13.79 8.95 -0.91
C TYR A 171 -15.07 9.77 -1.02
N ASN A 172 -15.96 9.33 -1.91
CA ASN A 172 -17.25 9.95 -2.13
C ASN A 172 -18.29 9.26 -1.25
N LEU A 173 -18.76 9.93 -0.20
CA LEU A 173 -19.75 9.41 0.77
C LEU A 173 -20.99 8.80 0.09
N THR A 174 -21.39 9.41 -1.03
CA THR A 174 -22.61 9.09 -1.78
C THR A 174 -22.50 7.85 -2.67
N THR A 175 -21.28 7.42 -3.03
CA THR A 175 -21.05 6.24 -3.88
C THR A 175 -20.17 5.18 -3.21
N ALA A 176 -19.68 5.45 -2.00
CA ALA A 176 -18.71 4.66 -1.25
C ALA A 176 -17.42 4.30 -2.02
N VAL A 177 -17.14 4.96 -3.14
CA VAL A 177 -15.95 4.70 -3.96
C VAL A 177 -14.72 5.33 -3.32
N PHE A 178 -13.71 4.48 -3.13
CA PHE A 178 -12.38 4.78 -2.66
C PHE A 178 -11.38 4.55 -3.79
N THR A 179 -10.63 5.59 -4.12
CA THR A 179 -9.54 5.54 -5.10
C THR A 179 -8.28 6.03 -4.38
N PRO A 180 -7.44 5.12 -3.86
CA PRO A 180 -6.19 5.53 -3.22
C PRO A 180 -5.25 6.12 -4.28
N ALA A 181 -4.42 7.09 -3.90
CA ALA A 181 -3.43 7.64 -4.82
C ALA A 181 -2.36 6.59 -5.11
N PHE A 182 -2.03 6.34 -6.38
CA PHE A 182 -0.99 5.38 -6.74
C PHE A 182 0.35 5.76 -6.09
N GLY A 183 1.01 4.78 -5.47
CA GLY A 183 2.27 5.00 -4.75
C GLY A 183 2.14 5.68 -3.39
N SER A 184 0.92 6.00 -2.92
CA SER A 184 0.73 6.41 -1.53
C SER A 184 0.93 5.24 -0.55
N VAL A 185 1.45 5.53 0.64
CA VAL A 185 1.89 4.52 1.61
C VAL A 185 0.91 4.39 2.78
N THR A 186 0.73 3.17 3.27
CA THR A 186 0.00 2.89 4.51
C THR A 186 0.79 1.95 5.41
N ASN A 187 0.93 2.35 6.67
CA ASN A 187 1.57 1.58 7.72
C ASN A 187 0.57 0.65 8.41
N VAL A 188 0.88 -0.64 8.50
CA VAL A 188 0.07 -1.66 9.20
C VAL A 188 0.94 -2.32 10.27
N ARG A 189 0.41 -2.47 11.49
CA ARG A 189 1.12 -3.16 12.56
C ARG A 189 0.90 -4.67 12.43
N ILE A 190 1.99 -5.43 12.28
CA ILE A 190 1.97 -6.87 12.02
C ILE A 190 3.11 -7.58 12.77
N ASN A 191 3.06 -8.91 12.80
CA ASN A 191 4.12 -9.77 13.30
C ASN A 191 4.70 -10.67 12.19
N SER A 192 5.71 -11.49 12.51
CA SER A 192 6.35 -12.42 11.56
C SER A 192 5.59 -13.71 11.32
N SER A 193 4.63 -14.08 12.18
CA SER A 193 3.76 -15.26 12.01
C SER A 193 2.47 -14.98 11.25
N MET A 194 2.20 -13.71 10.91
CA MET A 194 1.07 -13.31 10.08
C MET A 194 1.33 -13.58 8.61
N THR A 195 0.47 -14.41 8.01
CA THR A 195 0.51 -14.69 6.57
C THR A 195 -0.01 -13.52 5.73
N THR A 196 0.32 -13.48 4.43
CA THR A 196 -0.15 -12.49 3.46
C THR A 196 -1.67 -12.29 3.52
N SER A 197 -2.44 -13.38 3.58
CA SER A 197 -3.91 -13.31 3.70
C SER A 197 -4.41 -12.77 5.04
N GLN A 198 -3.61 -12.82 6.12
CA GLN A 198 -3.93 -12.14 7.39
C GLN A 198 -3.59 -10.66 7.31
N VAL A 199 -2.39 -10.31 6.84
CA VAL A 199 -1.94 -8.91 6.65
C VAL A 199 -2.90 -8.15 5.74
N LEU A 200 -3.31 -8.76 4.64
CA LEU A 200 -4.27 -8.20 3.70
C LEU A 200 -5.63 -7.93 4.37
N ARG A 201 -6.18 -8.89 5.12
CA ARG A 201 -7.43 -8.68 5.88
C ARG A 201 -7.31 -7.54 6.90
N VAL A 202 -6.17 -7.40 7.59
CA VAL A 202 -5.96 -6.27 8.52
C VAL A 202 -5.93 -4.93 7.77
N LEU A 203 -5.29 -4.86 6.59
CA LEU A 203 -5.28 -3.67 5.75
C LEU A 203 -6.70 -3.32 5.25
N LEU A 204 -7.43 -4.28 4.66
CA LEU A 204 -8.80 -4.06 4.18
C LEU A 204 -9.75 -3.65 5.32
N ASN A 205 -9.63 -4.27 6.50
CA ASN A 205 -10.41 -3.93 7.69
C ASN A 205 -10.06 -2.54 8.26
N LYS A 206 -8.80 -2.12 8.16
CA LYS A 206 -8.35 -0.76 8.55
C LYS A 206 -9.07 0.29 7.70
N PHE A 207 -9.25 0.03 6.41
CA PHE A 207 -9.90 0.94 5.46
C PHE A 207 -11.41 0.71 5.29
N LYS A 208 -11.98 -0.32 5.92
CA LYS A 208 -13.39 -0.74 5.75
C LYS A 208 -13.75 -1.01 4.29
N ILE A 209 -12.91 -1.76 3.59
CA ILE A 209 -13.18 -2.17 2.20
C ILE A 209 -14.21 -3.31 2.18
N GLU A 210 -15.19 -3.20 1.27
CA GLU A 210 -16.26 -4.19 1.05
C GLU A 210 -15.80 -5.36 0.16
N ASN A 211 -14.90 -5.08 -0.79
CA ASN A 211 -14.36 -6.05 -1.75
C ASN A 211 -13.70 -7.26 -1.06
N SER A 212 -13.75 -8.41 -1.74
CA SER A 212 -13.16 -9.64 -1.23
C SER A 212 -11.63 -9.54 -1.16
N PRO A 213 -10.97 -10.20 -0.19
CA PRO A 213 -9.51 -10.24 -0.14
C PRO A 213 -8.88 -11.01 -1.31
N ASP A 214 -9.66 -11.78 -2.07
CA ASP A 214 -9.20 -12.54 -3.22
C ASP A 214 -9.00 -11.67 -4.48
N GLU A 215 -9.64 -10.49 -4.55
CA GLU A 215 -9.45 -9.51 -5.63
C GLU A 215 -8.09 -8.79 -5.58
N PHE A 216 -7.34 -8.98 -4.50
CA PHE A 216 -6.09 -8.28 -4.24
C PHE A 216 -4.97 -9.25 -3.84
N THR A 217 -3.74 -8.89 -4.14
CA THR A 217 -2.57 -9.60 -3.64
C THR A 217 -1.45 -8.62 -3.32
N LEU A 218 -0.49 -9.06 -2.51
CA LEU A 218 0.70 -8.26 -2.23
C LEU A 218 1.80 -8.62 -3.23
N PHE A 219 2.42 -7.62 -3.83
CA PHE A 219 3.60 -7.77 -4.68
C PHE A 219 4.79 -7.08 -4.05
N LEU A 220 5.94 -7.74 -4.08
CA LEU A 220 7.22 -7.12 -3.77
C LEU A 220 7.85 -6.61 -5.07
N LEU A 221 8.10 -5.30 -5.12
CA LEU A 221 8.68 -4.60 -6.26
C LEU A 221 10.09 -4.11 -5.91
N HIS A 222 11.07 -4.49 -6.73
CA HIS A 222 12.48 -4.13 -6.55
C HIS A 222 12.98 -3.26 -7.71
N THR A 223 13.96 -2.37 -7.46
CA THR A 223 14.51 -1.44 -8.46
C THR A 223 15.20 -2.10 -9.66
N SER A 224 15.59 -3.38 -9.53
CA SER A 224 16.08 -4.17 -10.67
C SER A 224 15.01 -4.36 -11.75
N GLY A 225 13.72 -4.25 -11.40
CA GLY A 225 12.59 -4.64 -12.25
C GLY A 225 11.92 -5.95 -11.83
N GLU A 226 12.47 -6.63 -10.81
CA GLU A 226 11.90 -7.84 -10.22
C GLU A 226 10.57 -7.55 -9.52
N ARG A 227 9.59 -8.44 -9.75
CA ARG A 227 8.22 -8.38 -9.25
C ARG A 227 7.84 -9.75 -8.73
N LEU A 228 7.89 -9.93 -7.42
CA LEU A 228 7.54 -11.19 -6.78
C LEU A 228 6.11 -11.11 -6.24
N GLN A 229 5.23 -11.99 -6.69
CA GLN A 229 3.90 -12.14 -6.11
C GLN A 229 4.02 -12.86 -4.76
N LEU A 230 3.47 -12.28 -3.69
CA LEU A 230 3.44 -12.94 -2.38
C LEU A 230 2.26 -13.91 -2.33
N LYS A 231 2.54 -15.18 -2.04
CA LYS A 231 1.50 -16.21 -1.86
C LYS A 231 0.71 -15.97 -0.57
N ARG A 232 -0.46 -16.61 -0.47
CA ARG A 232 -1.38 -16.49 0.67
C ARG A 232 -0.73 -16.88 2.00
N ASP A 233 0.14 -17.89 1.96
CA ASP A 233 0.84 -18.48 3.11
C ASP A 233 2.28 -17.95 3.29
N ASP A 234 2.71 -17.00 2.46
CA ASP A 234 3.96 -16.25 2.67
C ASP A 234 3.82 -15.26 3.85
N HIS A 235 4.94 -14.82 4.43
CA HIS A 235 5.01 -13.98 5.62
C HIS A 235 5.61 -12.60 5.28
N PRO A 236 4.80 -11.56 4.99
CA PRO A 236 5.28 -10.30 4.42
C PRO A 236 6.31 -9.56 5.28
N LEU A 237 6.23 -9.64 6.61
CA LEU A 237 7.21 -9.00 7.50
C LEU A 237 8.60 -9.66 7.38
N ALA A 238 8.64 -11.01 7.35
CA ALA A 238 9.89 -11.74 7.18
C ALA A 238 10.51 -11.44 5.80
N ILE A 239 9.71 -11.45 4.73
CA ILE A 239 10.15 -11.09 3.38
C ILE A 239 10.69 -9.64 3.34
N ARG A 240 10.03 -8.69 4.02
CA ARG A 240 10.54 -7.32 4.14
C ARG A 240 11.90 -7.25 4.83
N VAL A 241 12.10 -8.00 5.92
CA VAL A 241 13.40 -8.03 6.62
C VAL A 241 14.52 -8.56 5.71
N LEU A 242 14.24 -9.57 4.87
CA LEU A 242 15.22 -10.16 3.95
C LEU A 242 15.60 -9.22 2.79
N HIS A 243 14.62 -8.56 2.17
CA HIS A 243 14.88 -7.58 1.10
C HIS A 243 15.33 -6.20 1.63
N GLY A 244 15.38 -6.04 2.95
CA GLY A 244 15.98 -4.89 3.63
C GLY A 244 15.05 -3.69 3.83
N PRO A 245 15.53 -2.68 4.59
CA PRO A 245 14.75 -1.55 5.07
C PRO A 245 14.55 -0.44 4.03
N CYS A 246 15.38 -0.38 2.99
CA CYS A 246 15.40 0.74 2.05
C CYS A 246 14.18 0.74 1.12
N GLU A 247 13.26 1.69 1.33
CA GLU A 247 12.08 1.88 0.47
C GLU A 247 12.42 2.35 -0.94
N GLN A 248 13.57 2.99 -1.17
CA GLN A 248 14.02 3.30 -2.53
C GLN A 248 14.34 2.04 -3.32
N ILE A 249 14.79 0.95 -2.67
CA ILE A 249 15.25 -0.30 -3.31
C ILE A 249 14.13 -1.33 -3.44
N SER A 250 13.36 -1.54 -2.37
CA SER A 250 12.30 -2.55 -2.30
C SER A 250 11.04 -1.99 -1.68
N LYS A 251 9.86 -2.31 -2.25
CA LYS A 251 8.55 -1.86 -1.78
C LYS A 251 7.53 -2.98 -1.88
N ILE A 252 6.64 -3.10 -0.89
CA ILE A 252 5.48 -4.00 -0.94
C ILE A 252 4.26 -3.19 -1.38
N PHE A 253 3.65 -3.58 -2.48
CA PHE A 253 2.44 -2.96 -3.02
C PHE A 253 1.23 -3.89 -2.89
N LEU A 254 0.06 -3.28 -2.68
CA LEU A 254 -1.24 -3.92 -2.88
C LEU A 254 -1.70 -3.67 -4.32
N MET A 255 -1.93 -4.73 -5.09
CA MET A 255 -2.32 -4.66 -6.52
C MET A 255 -3.33 -5.77 -6.86
N GLU A 256 -4.04 -5.62 -7.99
CA GLU A 256 -4.88 -6.67 -8.56
C GLU A 256 -4.01 -7.77 -9.20
N PRO A 257 -4.28 -9.08 -8.96
CA PRO A 257 -3.43 -10.17 -9.46
C PRO A 257 -3.40 -10.23 -10.99
N ASP A 258 -4.52 -9.94 -11.66
CA ASP A 258 -4.62 -9.97 -13.13
C ASP A 258 -3.68 -8.99 -13.86
N GLN A 259 -3.15 -7.97 -13.17
CA GLN A 259 -2.47 -6.84 -13.82
C GLN A 259 -0.94 -6.92 -13.82
N VAL A 260 -0.35 -7.76 -12.96
CA VAL A 260 1.09 -7.77 -12.74
C VAL A 260 1.63 -9.19 -12.87
N GLU A 261 2.31 -9.42 -13.99
CA GLU A 261 3.08 -10.63 -14.22
C GLU A 261 4.27 -10.73 -13.25
N GLU A 262 4.52 -11.95 -12.75
CA GLU A 262 5.66 -12.25 -11.89
C GLU A 262 6.96 -12.19 -12.71
N VAL A 263 7.93 -11.40 -12.24
CA VAL A 263 9.22 -11.22 -12.89
C VAL A 263 10.31 -11.60 -11.90
N THR A 264 10.98 -12.72 -12.15
CA THR A 264 12.14 -13.15 -11.35
C THR A 264 13.37 -12.27 -11.60
N HIS A 265 14.29 -12.25 -10.64
CA HIS A 265 15.55 -11.53 -10.72
C HIS A 265 16.31 -11.67 -12.06
N HIS A 266 16.38 -12.89 -12.60
CA HIS A 266 17.07 -13.15 -13.86
C HIS A 266 16.37 -12.52 -15.06
N VAL A 267 15.02 -12.56 -15.10
CA VAL A 267 14.23 -11.98 -16.20
C VAL A 267 14.23 -10.45 -16.14
N ALA A 268 14.25 -9.87 -14.93
CA ALA A 268 14.22 -8.42 -14.70
C ALA A 268 15.32 -7.65 -15.46
N GLN A 269 16.51 -8.25 -15.64
CA GLN A 269 17.63 -7.65 -16.35
C GLN A 269 17.32 -7.43 -17.85
N TYR A 270 16.49 -8.29 -18.44
CA TYR A 270 16.15 -8.28 -19.86
C TYR A 270 14.96 -7.35 -20.19
N ILE A 271 14.13 -6.96 -19.20
CA ILE A 271 12.96 -6.08 -19.40
C ILE A 271 13.31 -4.73 -20.04
N LYS A 272 14.52 -4.23 -19.79
CA LYS A 272 14.98 -2.92 -20.29
C LYS A 272 15.54 -2.98 -21.72
N LEU A 273 15.57 -4.15 -22.34
CA LEU A 273 16.13 -4.35 -23.68
C LEU A 273 15.01 -4.39 -24.74
N GLU A 274 15.34 -3.94 -25.95
CA GLU A 274 14.39 -3.95 -27.06
C GLU A 274 14.11 -5.37 -27.57
N MET A 275 12.89 -5.59 -28.07
CA MET A 275 12.46 -6.89 -28.60
C MET A 275 13.40 -7.51 -29.66
N PRO A 276 14.00 -6.76 -30.61
CA PRO A 276 14.96 -7.33 -31.57
C PRO A 276 16.24 -7.85 -30.89
N VAL A 277 16.72 -7.19 -29.84
CA VAL A 277 17.89 -7.63 -29.07
C VAL A 277 17.58 -8.94 -28.35
N LEU A 278 16.40 -9.03 -27.71
CA LEU A 278 15.92 -10.24 -27.04
C LEU A 278 15.74 -11.41 -28.03
N GLN A 279 15.19 -11.15 -29.21
CA GLN A 279 15.09 -12.14 -30.30
C GLN A 279 16.47 -12.65 -30.71
N SER A 280 17.46 -11.76 -30.86
CA SER A 280 18.84 -12.15 -31.20
C SER A 280 19.52 -13.03 -30.14
N PHE A 281 19.18 -12.87 -28.85
CA PHE A 281 19.65 -13.76 -27.79
C PHE A 281 19.00 -15.14 -27.88
N ILE A 282 17.69 -15.21 -28.12
CA ILE A 282 16.98 -16.48 -28.30
C ILE A 282 17.53 -17.25 -29.50
N GLU A 283 17.83 -16.56 -30.61
CA GLU A 283 18.43 -17.16 -31.80
C GLU A 283 19.83 -17.73 -31.52
N LYS A 284 20.72 -16.94 -30.90
CA LYS A 284 22.08 -17.38 -30.53
C LYS A 284 22.07 -18.55 -29.54
N LEU A 285 21.18 -18.53 -28.56
CA LEU A 285 21.05 -19.63 -27.59
C LEU A 285 20.59 -20.93 -28.28
N LYS A 286 19.64 -20.86 -29.21
CA LYS A 286 19.21 -22.02 -30.02
C LYS A 286 20.33 -22.53 -30.94
N GLU A 287 21.13 -21.63 -31.52
CA GLU A 287 22.27 -22.03 -32.35
C GLU A 287 23.30 -22.81 -31.52
N GLU A 288 23.64 -22.31 -30.32
CA GLU A 288 24.60 -22.97 -29.43
C GLU A 288 24.04 -24.29 -28.86
N GLU A 289 22.76 -24.35 -28.50
CA GLU A 289 22.07 -25.59 -28.10
C GLU A 289 22.14 -26.65 -29.21
N ASN A 290 21.89 -26.26 -30.47
CA ASN A 290 21.99 -27.18 -31.62
C ASN A 290 23.43 -27.69 -31.82
N ARG A 291 24.43 -26.82 -31.69
CA ARG A 291 25.85 -27.20 -31.79
C ARG A 291 26.26 -28.19 -30.70
N GLU A 292 25.86 -27.97 -29.45
CA GLU A 292 26.12 -28.92 -28.35
C GLU A 292 25.34 -30.22 -28.51
N MET A 293 24.10 -30.17 -28.99
CA MET A 293 23.32 -31.37 -29.30
C MET A 293 23.97 -32.21 -30.39
N GLU A 294 24.56 -31.59 -31.42
CA GLU A 294 25.26 -32.29 -32.49
C GLU A 294 26.59 -32.91 -32.02
N LYS A 295 27.38 -32.18 -31.22
CA LYS A 295 28.57 -32.73 -30.54
C LYS A 295 28.21 -33.93 -29.65
N LEU A 296 27.10 -33.85 -28.91
CA LEU A 296 26.62 -34.94 -28.06
C LEU A 296 26.16 -36.16 -28.87
N LYS A 297 25.43 -35.94 -29.98
CA LYS A 297 25.03 -37.00 -30.92
C LYS A 297 26.24 -37.72 -31.52
N GLN A 298 27.25 -36.99 -31.96
CA GLN A 298 28.49 -37.57 -32.49
C GLN A 298 29.18 -38.44 -31.43
N ARG A 299 29.44 -37.89 -30.23
CA ARG A 299 30.03 -38.65 -29.12
C ARG A 299 29.24 -39.92 -28.78
N TYR A 300 27.91 -39.85 -28.77
CA TYR A 300 27.06 -41.02 -28.53
C TYR A 300 27.19 -42.08 -29.64
N CYS A 301 27.20 -41.66 -30.91
CA CYS A 301 27.40 -42.54 -32.05
C CYS A 301 28.76 -43.23 -32.03
N ASP A 302 29.83 -42.52 -31.68
CA ASP A 302 31.19 -43.06 -31.55
C ASP A 302 31.27 -44.10 -30.43
N LEU A 303 30.73 -43.77 -29.25
CA LEU A 303 30.71 -44.67 -28.10
C LEU A 303 29.88 -45.93 -28.39
N ARG A 304 28.74 -45.77 -29.07
CA ARG A 304 27.88 -46.90 -29.50
C ARG A 304 28.60 -47.81 -30.49
N HIS A 305 29.30 -47.27 -31.48
CA HIS A 305 30.11 -48.06 -32.40
C HIS A 305 31.26 -48.80 -31.68
N MET A 306 31.92 -48.15 -30.73
CA MET A 306 32.99 -48.77 -29.93
C MET A 306 32.46 -49.97 -29.14
N ILE A 307 31.32 -49.79 -28.45
CA ILE A 307 30.65 -50.87 -27.68
C ILE A 307 30.23 -52.00 -28.61
N GLN A 308 29.58 -51.72 -29.74
CA GLN A 308 29.15 -52.73 -30.71
C GLN A 308 30.33 -53.53 -31.26
N LYS A 309 31.43 -52.87 -31.62
CA LYS A 309 32.68 -53.51 -32.07
C LYS A 309 33.33 -54.35 -30.96
N HIS A 310 33.20 -53.95 -29.70
CA HIS A 310 33.72 -54.74 -28.58
C HIS A 310 32.86 -55.97 -28.29
N MET A 311 31.52 -55.86 -28.38
CA MET A 311 30.59 -56.98 -28.28
C MET A 311 30.83 -58.02 -29.38
N GLN A 312 31.03 -57.60 -30.64
CA GLN A 312 31.33 -58.49 -31.76
C GLN A 312 32.61 -59.31 -31.51
N ARG A 313 33.68 -58.67 -31.00
CA ARG A 313 34.94 -59.34 -30.61
C ARG A 313 34.84 -60.29 -29.42
N LEU A 314 33.71 -60.32 -28.72
CA LEU A 314 33.43 -61.22 -27.59
C LEU A 314 32.45 -62.34 -27.98
N SER A 315 31.85 -62.27 -29.17
CA SER A 315 31.01 -63.32 -29.74
C SER A 315 31.74 -64.21 -30.77
N ASP A 316 32.92 -63.79 -31.22
CA ASP A 316 33.87 -64.56 -32.02
C ASP A 316 34.86 -65.32 -31.11
#